data_AF-A0A316G7D7-F1
#
_entry.id   AF-A0A316G7D7-F1
#
_cell.length_a   1.000
_cell.length_b   1.000
_cell.length_c   1.000
_cell.angle_alpha   90.00
_cell.angle_beta   90.00
_cell.angle_gamma   90.00
#
_symmetry.space_group_name_H-M   'P 1'
#
loop_
_entity.id
_entity.type
_entity.pdbx_description
1 polymer ?
#
loop_
_entity_poly.entity_id
_entity_poly.type
_entity_poly.pdbx_seq_one_letter_code
_entity_poly.pdbx_strand_id
1 'polypeptide(L)'
;MEPTTGLILRRITQTELSVSAHKLATIILDGIAWKEGYNGLSRGTAAFTLSALAEKMGVSRQYLTVLLTELEASQLQLTRQKPNGKYAPWLFRFTAFDEADEIEDVASGRDDTSLSRKDYNKTVFSGHININAVSNVFQTCWADLIKAAKTVLPCWNVDTQVIWDRFLAFNRARGNEKVPAGFLLGFMRRWRTAPGTAAQPKEAPTPQRTPDPKERELHDQIKAAPSSNRQFHASDLCSKIGMAAYEARVLEVIRQFGCQRFTAMLAVHGRAVLAGEIAR
;
A
#
# COMPACT_ATOMS: atom_id res chain seq x y z
N MET A 1 21.19 -7.31 -14.08
CA MET A 1 20.28 -6.13 -14.00
C MET A 1 19.12 -6.50 -13.09
N GLU A 2 18.57 -5.63 -12.25
CA GLU A 2 17.38 -6.05 -11.45
C GLU A 2 16.16 -6.25 -12.36
N PRO A 3 15.46 -7.39 -12.30
CA PRO A 3 14.31 -7.63 -13.17
C PRO A 3 13.20 -6.62 -12.87
N THR A 4 12.66 -6.01 -13.93
CA THR A 4 11.50 -5.11 -13.86
C THR A 4 10.34 -5.70 -14.64
N THR A 5 9.11 -5.36 -14.28
CA THR A 5 7.91 -5.87 -14.97
C THR A 5 7.95 -5.62 -16.48
N GLY A 6 8.39 -4.42 -16.89
CA GLY A 6 8.47 -4.06 -18.30
C GLY A 6 9.52 -4.87 -19.07
N LEU A 7 10.66 -5.15 -18.43
CA LEU A 7 11.73 -5.94 -19.03
C LEU A 7 11.28 -7.40 -19.24
N ILE A 8 10.66 -8.02 -18.22
CA ILE A 8 10.14 -9.38 -18.35
C ILE A 8 9.03 -9.44 -19.39
N LEU A 9 8.10 -8.46 -19.39
CA LEU A 9 7.00 -8.42 -20.36
C LEU A 9 7.51 -8.28 -21.80
N ARG A 10 8.50 -7.42 -22.03
CA ARG A 10 9.15 -7.29 -23.34
C ARG A 10 9.78 -8.60 -23.79
N ARG A 11 10.52 -9.27 -22.90
CA ARG A 11 11.12 -10.58 -23.21
C ARG A 11 10.06 -11.64 -23.48
N ILE A 12 8.96 -11.67 -22.71
CA ILE A 12 7.83 -12.57 -22.99
C ILE A 12 7.34 -12.34 -24.41
N THR A 13 7.09 -11.09 -24.82
CA THR A 13 6.60 -10.79 -26.19
C THR A 13 7.59 -11.09 -27.31
N GLN A 14 8.88 -11.18 -27.01
CA GLN A 14 9.95 -11.46 -27.98
C GLN A 14 10.36 -12.93 -28.03
N THR A 15 9.93 -13.73 -27.06
CA THR A 15 10.25 -15.17 -27.01
C THR A 15 9.22 -15.93 -27.80
N GLU A 16 9.65 -16.83 -28.67
CA GLU A 16 8.74 -17.74 -29.37
C GLU A 16 8.15 -18.73 -28.36
N LEU A 17 6.88 -18.52 -28.00
CA LEU A 17 6.12 -19.34 -27.08
C LEU A 17 4.78 -19.69 -27.71
N SER A 18 4.23 -20.84 -27.32
CA SER A 18 2.84 -21.17 -27.57
C SER A 18 1.93 -20.11 -26.93
N VAL A 19 0.75 -19.91 -27.51
CA VAL A 19 -0.24 -18.95 -26.99
C VAL A 19 -0.57 -19.24 -25.51
N SER A 20 -0.62 -20.52 -25.14
CA SER A 20 -0.85 -20.96 -23.76
C SER A 20 0.36 -20.70 -22.86
N ALA A 21 1.60 -20.87 -23.33
CA ALA A 21 2.79 -20.53 -22.56
C ALA A 21 2.94 -19.01 -22.36
N HIS A 22 2.58 -18.19 -23.35
CA HIS A 22 2.49 -16.73 -23.19
C HIS A 22 1.50 -16.33 -22.09
N LYS A 23 0.31 -16.94 -22.08
CA LYS A 23 -0.70 -16.71 -21.03
C LYS A 23 -0.17 -17.15 -19.65
N LEU A 24 0.54 -18.28 -19.59
CA LEU A 24 1.14 -18.77 -18.34
C LEU A 24 2.21 -17.81 -17.83
N ALA A 25 3.12 -17.35 -18.69
CA ALA A 25 4.18 -16.42 -18.33
C ALA A 25 3.65 -15.08 -17.82
N THR A 26 2.58 -14.56 -18.44
CA THR A 26 1.93 -13.31 -18.00
C THR A 26 1.20 -13.48 -16.66
N ILE A 27 0.57 -14.63 -16.40
CA ILE A 27 -0.02 -14.94 -15.10
C ILE A 27 1.05 -15.05 -14.00
N ILE A 28 2.20 -15.65 -14.31
CA ILE A 28 3.31 -15.75 -13.35
C ILE A 28 3.88 -14.35 -13.07
N LEU A 29 4.07 -13.53 -14.12
CA LEU A 29 4.53 -12.15 -14.02
C LEU A 29 3.65 -11.29 -13.10
N ASP A 30 2.33 -11.43 -13.22
CA ASP A 30 1.32 -10.76 -12.37
C ASP A 30 1.46 -11.15 -10.89
N GLY A 31 1.90 -12.39 -10.61
CA GLY A 31 2.09 -12.89 -9.25
C GLY A 31 3.45 -12.58 -8.61
N ILE A 32 4.36 -11.88 -9.30
CA ILE A 32 5.71 -11.61 -8.78
C ILE A 32 5.70 -10.61 -7.63
N ALA A 33 6.42 -10.94 -6.56
CA ALA A 33 6.78 -10.01 -5.50
C ALA A 33 7.80 -8.98 -6.00
N TRP A 34 7.39 -7.73 -6.21
CA TRP A 34 8.30 -6.64 -6.65
C TRP A 34 9.00 -5.91 -5.50
N LYS A 35 8.65 -6.25 -4.26
CA LYS A 35 9.27 -5.72 -3.03
C LYS A 35 9.75 -6.90 -2.19
N GLU A 36 10.90 -6.73 -1.57
CA GLU A 36 11.47 -7.74 -0.67
C GLU A 36 10.51 -8.03 0.50
N GLY A 37 10.29 -9.33 0.78
CA GLY A 37 9.41 -9.78 1.87
C GLY A 37 7.92 -9.60 1.61
N TYR A 38 7.49 -9.15 0.43
CA TYR A 38 6.06 -9.08 0.10
C TYR A 38 5.47 -10.49 0.09
N ASN A 39 4.45 -10.73 0.93
CA ASN A 39 3.90 -12.06 1.20
C ASN A 39 4.95 -13.10 1.64
N GLY A 40 6.05 -12.67 2.26
CA GLY A 40 7.14 -13.55 2.70
C GLY A 40 8.02 -14.08 1.56
N LEU A 41 7.92 -13.50 0.35
CA LEU A 41 8.69 -13.89 -0.82
C LEU A 41 9.87 -12.94 -1.06
N SER A 42 10.95 -13.49 -1.62
CA SER A 42 12.04 -12.70 -2.20
C SER A 42 11.56 -11.91 -3.42
N ARG A 43 12.18 -10.76 -3.67
CA ARG A 43 11.87 -9.97 -4.86
C ARG A 43 12.14 -10.76 -6.15
N GLY A 44 11.23 -10.65 -7.11
CA GLY A 44 11.30 -11.36 -8.40
C GLY A 44 10.70 -12.77 -8.37
N THR A 45 10.14 -13.20 -7.24
CA THR A 45 9.54 -14.52 -7.08
C THR A 45 8.02 -14.45 -7.05
N ALA A 46 7.36 -15.37 -7.74
CA ALA A 46 5.91 -15.60 -7.64
C ALA A 46 5.63 -16.93 -6.92
N ALA A 47 4.50 -17.05 -6.22
CA ALA A 47 4.14 -18.29 -5.53
C ALA A 47 2.75 -18.76 -5.95
N PHE A 48 2.67 -20.01 -6.42
CA PHE A 48 1.40 -20.64 -6.80
C PHE A 48 1.34 -22.12 -6.41
N THR A 49 0.17 -22.61 -6.06
CA THR A 49 -0.07 -24.06 -6.12
C THR A 49 -0.33 -24.46 -7.57
N LEU A 50 0.13 -25.64 -7.99
CA LEU A 50 -0.14 -26.12 -9.36
C LEU A 50 -1.63 -26.26 -9.65
N SER A 51 -2.44 -26.56 -8.63
CA SER A 51 -3.89 -26.62 -8.72
C SER A 51 -4.49 -25.26 -9.10
N ALA A 52 -4.16 -24.21 -8.33
CA ALA A 52 -4.67 -22.87 -8.58
C ALA A 52 -4.16 -22.29 -9.90
N LEU A 53 -2.92 -22.63 -10.29
CA LEU A 53 -2.35 -22.19 -11.56
C LEU A 53 -3.04 -22.87 -12.76
N ALA A 54 -3.32 -24.17 -12.65
CA ALA A 54 -4.06 -24.92 -13.67
C ALA A 54 -5.49 -24.40 -13.83
N GLU A 55 -6.16 -24.11 -12.72
CA GLU A 55 -7.51 -23.52 -12.69
C GLU A 55 -7.52 -22.11 -13.31
N LYS A 56 -6.60 -21.22 -12.92
CA LYS A 56 -6.46 -19.86 -13.50
C LYS A 56 -6.16 -19.90 -15.00
N MET A 57 -5.43 -20.92 -15.44
CA MET A 57 -5.15 -21.16 -16.86
C MET A 57 -6.35 -21.76 -17.62
N GLY A 58 -7.23 -22.48 -16.94
CA GLY A 58 -8.33 -23.25 -17.54
C GLY A 58 -7.85 -24.55 -18.21
N VAL A 59 -6.80 -25.19 -17.67
CA VAL A 59 -6.15 -26.36 -18.29
C VAL A 59 -5.93 -27.50 -17.30
N SER A 60 -5.67 -28.71 -17.81
CA SER A 60 -5.31 -29.85 -16.95
C SER A 60 -3.92 -29.66 -16.31
N ARG A 61 -3.67 -30.30 -15.16
CA ARG A 61 -2.34 -30.26 -14.51
C ARG A 61 -1.24 -30.89 -15.38
N GLN A 62 -1.61 -31.89 -16.18
CA GLN A 62 -0.69 -32.52 -17.14
C GLN A 62 -0.27 -31.50 -18.20
N TYR A 63 -1.22 -30.78 -18.79
CA TYR A 63 -0.91 -29.76 -19.78
C TYR A 63 -0.17 -28.56 -19.17
N LEU A 64 -0.51 -28.14 -17.94
CA LEU A 64 0.26 -27.13 -17.21
C LEU A 64 1.73 -27.54 -17.06
N THR A 65 2.02 -28.83 -16.86
CA THR A 65 3.41 -29.31 -16.75
C THR A 65 4.14 -29.17 -18.08
N VAL A 66 3.49 -29.44 -19.21
CA VAL A 66 4.05 -29.20 -20.55
C VAL A 66 4.38 -27.72 -20.75
N LEU A 67 3.46 -26.83 -20.39
CA LEU A 67 3.68 -25.37 -20.51
C LEU A 67 4.81 -24.87 -19.60
N LEU A 68 4.95 -25.44 -18.39
CA LEU A 68 6.06 -25.10 -17.49
C LEU A 68 7.41 -25.55 -18.07
N THR A 69 7.47 -26.74 -18.68
CA THR A 69 8.68 -27.22 -19.37
C THR A 69 9.02 -26.38 -20.59
N GLU A 70 8.01 -25.90 -21.33
CA GLU A 70 8.22 -24.95 -22.41
C GLU A 70 8.85 -23.64 -21.90
N LEU A 71 8.34 -23.06 -20.81
CA LEU A 71 8.90 -21.86 -20.22
C LEU A 71 10.31 -22.07 -19.61
N GLU A 72 10.57 -23.25 -19.05
CA GLU A 72 11.90 -23.67 -18.56
C GLU A 72 12.93 -23.70 -19.71
N ALA A 73 12.55 -24.25 -20.86
CA ALA A 73 13.43 -24.39 -22.03
C ALA A 73 13.55 -23.10 -22.89
N SER A 74 12.66 -22.13 -22.66
CA SER A 74 12.63 -20.87 -23.41
C SER A 74 13.70 -19.87 -22.98
N GLN A 75 13.84 -18.77 -23.74
CA GLN A 75 14.70 -17.63 -23.37
C GLN A 75 14.28 -16.91 -22.08
N LEU A 76 13.16 -17.28 -21.47
CA LEU A 76 12.74 -16.77 -20.16
C LEU A 76 13.37 -17.52 -18.99
N GLN A 77 13.86 -18.75 -19.23
CA GLN A 77 14.48 -19.62 -18.23
C GLN A 77 13.68 -19.63 -16.92
N LEU A 78 12.42 -20.07 -16.99
CA LEU A 78 11.59 -20.12 -15.80
C LEU A 78 12.12 -21.20 -14.85
N THR A 79 12.57 -20.81 -13.66
CA THR A 79 12.90 -21.76 -12.59
C THR A 79 11.72 -21.92 -11.65
N ARG A 80 11.54 -23.15 -11.15
CA ARG A 80 10.57 -23.46 -10.11
C ARG A 80 11.20 -24.21 -8.96
N GLN A 81 10.83 -23.85 -7.74
CA GLN A 81 11.30 -24.49 -6.51
C GLN A 81 10.12 -24.78 -5.60
N LYS A 82 10.14 -25.92 -4.92
CA LYS A 82 9.12 -26.26 -3.92
C LYS A 82 9.75 -26.15 -2.53
N PRO A 83 9.29 -25.21 -1.67
CA PRO A 83 9.69 -25.19 -0.28
C PRO A 83 9.23 -26.46 0.44
N ASN A 84 9.93 -26.84 1.51
CA ASN A 84 9.55 -28.00 2.31
C ASN A 84 8.15 -27.82 2.91
N GLY A 85 7.29 -28.82 2.73
CA GLY A 85 5.92 -28.81 3.24
C GLY A 85 4.92 -29.40 2.25
N LYS A 86 4.00 -30.23 2.75
CA LYS A 86 2.98 -30.89 1.93
C LYS A 86 2.10 -29.89 1.15
N TYR A 87 1.85 -28.72 1.74
CA TYR A 87 0.98 -27.67 1.20
C TYR A 87 1.75 -26.42 0.74
N ALA A 88 3.08 -26.47 0.71
CA ALA A 88 3.88 -25.33 0.28
C ALA A 88 3.64 -25.02 -1.21
N PRO A 89 3.42 -23.75 -1.57
CA PRO A 89 3.28 -23.34 -2.97
C PRO A 89 4.62 -23.50 -3.70
N TRP A 90 4.56 -23.71 -5.01
CA TRP A 90 5.74 -23.62 -5.86
C TRP A 90 6.13 -22.16 -6.03
N LEU A 91 7.42 -21.89 -5.86
CA LEU A 91 8.05 -20.62 -6.14
C LEU A 91 8.53 -20.60 -7.58
N PHE A 92 8.24 -19.53 -8.30
CA PHE A 92 8.55 -19.36 -9.72
C PHE A 92 9.41 -18.10 -9.89
N ARG A 93 10.44 -18.19 -10.73
CA ARG A 93 11.36 -17.06 -10.99
C ARG A 93 11.97 -17.15 -12.39
N PHE A 94 11.91 -16.05 -13.13
CA PHE A 94 12.57 -15.95 -14.44
C PHE A 94 14.05 -15.60 -14.25
N THR A 95 14.96 -16.50 -14.64
CA THR A 95 16.40 -16.32 -14.39
C THR A 95 17.18 -15.75 -15.56
N ALA A 96 16.56 -15.62 -16.73
CA ALA A 96 17.17 -15.01 -17.92
C ALA A 96 17.57 -13.52 -17.76
N PHE A 97 17.40 -12.97 -16.56
CA PHE A 97 17.70 -11.59 -16.19
C PHE A 97 18.70 -11.48 -15.04
N ASP A 98 19.15 -12.62 -14.50
CA ASP A 98 20.11 -12.68 -13.40
C ASP A 98 21.55 -12.53 -13.85
N GLU A 99 21.83 -12.86 -15.11
CA GLU A 99 23.14 -12.70 -15.69
C GLU A 99 23.38 -11.23 -16.07
N ALA A 100 24.48 -10.69 -15.56
CA ALA A 100 25.07 -9.47 -16.05
C ALA A 100 26.05 -9.86 -17.16
N ASP A 101 25.56 -10.13 -18.36
CA ASP A 101 26.41 -10.14 -19.55
C ASP A 101 25.66 -9.62 -20.79
N GLU A 102 26.32 -8.62 -21.39
CA GLU A 102 26.31 -8.18 -22.78
C GLU A 102 24.95 -8.06 -23.49
N ILE A 103 24.33 -6.89 -23.33
CA ILE A 103 23.46 -6.36 -24.40
C ILE A 103 24.33 -5.44 -25.24
N GLU A 104 24.68 -5.89 -26.44
CA GLU A 104 25.21 -5.05 -27.50
C GLU A 104 24.34 -3.79 -27.62
N ASP A 105 25.00 -2.67 -27.36
CA ASP A 105 24.43 -1.33 -27.38
C ASP A 105 24.17 -0.93 -28.85
N VAL A 106 23.03 -1.38 -29.39
CA VAL A 106 22.48 -0.75 -30.61
C VAL A 106 21.79 0.53 -30.19
N ALA A 107 22.63 1.53 -29.94
CA ALA A 107 22.25 2.92 -29.85
C ALA A 107 21.55 3.34 -31.16
N SER A 108 20.30 3.80 -31.05
CA SER A 108 19.67 4.61 -32.08
C SER A 108 18.88 5.73 -31.44
N GLY A 109 19.21 6.96 -31.84
CA GLY A 109 18.32 8.12 -31.78
C GLY A 109 18.21 8.81 -30.43
N ARG A 110 19.22 9.60 -30.08
CA ARG A 110 19.04 10.78 -29.22
C ARG A 110 18.12 11.73 -30.00
N ASP A 111 17.00 12.12 -29.38
CA ASP A 111 15.88 12.89 -29.95
C ASP A 111 14.82 12.02 -30.65
N ASP A 112 13.86 11.47 -29.89
CA ASP A 112 12.50 12.03 -29.93
C ASP A 112 11.58 11.44 -28.84
N THR A 113 10.76 12.31 -28.26
CA THR A 113 9.67 12.07 -27.29
C THR A 113 10.01 11.53 -25.89
N SER A 114 10.15 12.50 -24.98
CA SER A 114 10.09 12.38 -23.53
C SER A 114 9.00 11.44 -23.00
N LEU A 115 9.43 10.47 -22.19
CA LEU A 115 8.60 9.63 -21.31
C LEU A 115 7.71 10.49 -20.40
N SER A 116 6.40 10.51 -20.63
CA SER A 116 5.43 11.06 -19.69
C SER A 116 4.75 9.96 -18.86
N ARG A 117 5.54 9.08 -18.23
CA ARG A 117 5.01 8.22 -17.17
C ARG A 117 5.23 8.90 -15.83
N LYS A 118 4.19 9.57 -15.34
CA LYS A 118 4.14 10.16 -14.00
C LYS A 118 4.26 9.05 -12.94
N ASP A 119 5.50 8.77 -12.54
CA ASP A 119 5.86 7.87 -11.45
C ASP A 119 5.59 8.54 -10.08
N TYR A 120 4.32 8.61 -9.66
CA TYR A 120 3.99 9.13 -8.31
C TYR A 120 4.32 8.16 -7.16
N ASN A 121 4.90 6.98 -7.43
CA ASN A 121 5.10 5.91 -6.45
C ASN A 121 6.51 5.30 -6.39
N LYS A 122 7.55 6.01 -6.85
CA LYS A 122 8.92 5.71 -6.42
C LYS A 122 9.13 6.37 -5.06
N THR A 123 9.60 5.63 -4.06
CA THR A 123 10.08 6.21 -2.80
C THR A 123 11.35 6.99 -3.12
N VAL A 124 11.19 8.27 -3.50
CA VAL A 124 12.27 9.22 -3.83
C VAL A 124 13.27 9.39 -2.68
N PHE A 125 12.89 8.94 -1.48
CA PHE A 125 13.68 9.06 -0.26
C PHE A 125 14.14 7.66 0.20
N SER A 126 15.43 7.37 0.08
CA SER A 126 16.10 6.18 0.62
C SER A 126 17.11 6.59 1.71
N GLY A 127 17.32 5.73 2.71
CA GLY A 127 18.24 6.00 3.84
C GLY A 127 17.53 6.39 5.14
N HIS A 128 18.30 6.88 6.12
CA HIS A 128 17.81 7.31 7.42
C HIS A 128 18.18 8.77 7.69
N ILE A 129 17.28 9.51 8.32
CA ILE A 129 17.47 10.89 8.74
C ILE A 129 17.74 10.91 10.24
N ASN A 130 18.87 11.50 10.64
CA ASN A 130 19.16 11.79 12.04
C ASN A 130 18.51 13.13 12.40
N ILE A 131 17.57 13.10 13.34
CA ILE A 131 16.75 14.26 13.73
C ILE A 131 17.53 15.27 14.58
N ASN A 132 18.65 14.84 15.19
CA ASN A 132 19.43 15.65 16.13
C ASN A 132 20.71 16.23 15.52
N ALA A 133 21.07 15.85 14.28
CA ALA A 133 22.40 16.15 13.73
C ALA A 133 22.51 17.44 12.91
N VAL A 134 21.42 17.96 12.32
CA VAL A 134 21.54 19.07 11.33
C VAL A 134 20.38 20.07 11.41
N SER A 135 20.71 21.34 11.57
CA SER A 135 19.74 22.45 11.59
C SER A 135 19.41 22.98 10.19
N ASN A 136 20.35 22.94 9.23
CA ASN A 136 20.17 23.50 7.89
C ASN A 136 19.99 22.40 6.84
N VAL A 137 18.84 22.39 6.16
CA VAL A 137 18.52 21.36 5.15
C VAL A 137 19.39 21.49 3.91
N PHE A 138 19.82 22.70 3.54
CA PHE A 138 20.61 22.98 2.33
C PHE A 138 22.04 22.42 2.40
N GLN A 139 22.49 22.02 3.58
CA GLN A 139 23.77 21.34 3.77
C GLN A 139 23.63 19.80 3.69
N THR A 140 22.46 19.30 3.32
CA THR A 140 22.17 17.86 3.25
C THR A 140 21.67 17.47 1.87
N CYS A 141 21.79 16.18 1.55
CA CYS A 141 21.21 15.60 0.34
C CYS A 141 19.67 15.68 0.28
N TRP A 142 19.01 16.06 1.39
CA TRP A 142 17.55 16.15 1.45
C TRP A 142 17.00 17.41 0.79
N ALA A 143 17.79 18.47 0.64
CA ALA A 143 17.32 19.73 0.05
C ALA A 143 16.80 19.56 -1.37
N ASP A 144 17.55 18.88 -2.23
CA ASP A 144 17.17 18.67 -3.62
C ASP A 144 16.01 17.69 -3.74
N LEU A 145 15.94 16.68 -2.86
CA LEU A 145 14.82 15.74 -2.79
C LEU A 145 13.51 16.43 -2.36
N ILE A 146 13.55 17.35 -1.39
CA ILE A 146 12.39 18.15 -0.97
C ILE A 146 11.97 19.11 -2.08
N LYS A 147 12.93 19.79 -2.74
CA LYS A 147 12.65 20.68 -3.86
C LYS A 147 11.96 19.94 -5.01
N ALA A 148 12.46 18.75 -5.37
CA ALA A 148 11.83 17.93 -6.40
C ALA A 148 10.43 17.47 -5.98
N ALA A 149 10.29 16.94 -4.75
CA ALA A 149 9.02 16.39 -4.29
C ALA A 149 7.93 17.44 -4.06
N LYS A 150 8.26 18.68 -3.61
CA LYS A 150 7.24 19.69 -3.31
C LYS A 150 6.47 20.15 -4.55
N THR A 151 7.06 20.10 -5.74
CA THR A 151 6.41 20.49 -7.02
C THR A 151 5.11 19.76 -7.30
N VAL A 152 4.94 18.56 -6.73
CA VAL A 152 3.79 17.68 -6.96
C VAL A 152 2.98 17.38 -5.69
N LEU A 153 3.29 18.06 -4.59
CA LEU A 153 2.68 17.82 -3.28
C LEU A 153 1.95 19.05 -2.75
N PRO A 154 1.05 18.89 -1.76
CA PRO A 154 0.31 20.01 -1.16
C PRO A 154 1.21 21.11 -0.55
N CYS A 155 2.48 20.81 -0.28
CA CYS A 155 3.49 21.74 0.23
C CYS A 155 4.22 22.54 -0.88
N TRP A 156 3.71 22.59 -2.11
CA TRP A 156 4.40 23.18 -3.27
C TRP A 156 4.87 24.64 -3.07
N ASN A 157 4.11 25.45 -2.34
CA ASN A 157 4.42 26.86 -2.08
C ASN A 157 5.18 27.08 -0.75
N VAL A 158 5.69 26.04 -0.11
CA VAL A 158 6.38 26.16 1.19
C VAL A 158 7.89 26.16 0.99
N ASP A 159 8.56 27.00 1.78
CA ASP A 159 10.02 27.04 1.83
C ASP A 159 10.60 25.68 2.29
N THR A 160 11.70 25.29 1.66
CA THR A 160 12.31 23.96 1.87
C THR A 160 12.85 23.81 3.30
N GLN A 161 13.38 24.89 3.89
CA GLN A 161 13.83 24.89 5.29
C GLN A 161 12.63 24.80 6.24
N VAL A 162 11.51 25.47 5.94
CA VAL A 162 10.29 25.39 6.76
C VAL A 162 9.70 23.96 6.78
N ILE A 163 9.72 23.26 5.64
CA ILE A 163 9.31 21.85 5.58
C ILE A 163 10.21 20.99 6.48
N TRP A 164 11.52 21.22 6.41
CA TRP A 164 12.53 20.51 7.18
C TRP A 164 12.38 20.73 8.69
N ASP A 165 12.26 21.99 9.12
CA ASP A 165 12.14 22.35 10.53
C ASP A 165 10.89 21.76 11.17
N ARG A 166 9.76 21.82 10.46
CA ARG A 166 8.50 21.20 10.93
C ARG A 166 8.60 19.69 11.01
N PHE A 167 9.30 19.06 10.05
CA PHE A 167 9.54 17.63 10.08
C PHE A 167 10.42 17.21 11.27
N LEU A 168 11.51 17.95 11.53
CA LEU A 168 12.37 17.71 12.70
C LEU A 168 11.59 17.91 14.00
N ALA A 169 10.87 19.02 14.15
CA ALA A 169 10.06 19.30 15.34
C ALA A 169 9.00 18.22 15.60
N PHE A 170 8.30 17.76 14.55
CA PHE A 170 7.31 16.69 14.64
C PHE A 170 7.90 15.37 15.15
N ASN A 171 9.11 15.01 14.71
CA ASN A 171 9.77 13.78 15.13
C ASN A 171 10.41 13.89 16.51
N ARG A 172 10.98 15.05 16.87
CA ARG A 172 11.48 15.32 18.24
C ARG A 172 10.38 15.23 19.28
N ALA A 173 9.20 15.80 19.00
CA ALA A 173 8.04 15.73 19.89
C ALA A 173 7.54 14.28 20.14
N ARG A 174 7.88 13.35 19.24
CA ARG A 174 7.55 11.92 19.35
C ARG A 174 8.68 11.07 19.91
N GLY A 175 9.81 11.68 20.30
CA GLY A 175 10.98 10.97 20.81
C GLY A 175 11.77 10.20 19.76
N ASN A 176 11.60 10.50 18.47
CA ASN A 176 12.32 9.81 17.40
C ASN A 176 13.68 10.48 17.16
N GLU A 177 14.78 9.75 17.42
CA GLU A 177 16.14 10.23 17.15
C GLU A 177 16.57 9.98 15.70
N LYS A 178 16.11 8.88 15.10
CA LYS A 178 16.43 8.47 13.74
C LYS A 178 15.19 7.91 13.05
N VAL A 179 14.89 8.37 11.85
CA VAL A 179 13.70 7.93 11.09
C VAL A 179 14.06 7.53 9.67
N PRO A 180 13.33 6.57 9.06
CA PRO A 180 13.48 6.28 7.64
C PRO A 180 13.19 7.51 6.79
N ALA A 181 13.95 7.73 5.73
CA ALA A 181 13.79 8.87 4.84
C ALA A 181 12.39 8.94 4.20
N GLY A 182 11.73 7.80 4.00
CA GLY A 182 10.34 7.72 3.54
C GLY A 182 9.32 8.43 4.45
N PHE A 183 9.65 8.67 5.73
CA PHE A 183 8.79 9.44 6.63
C PHE A 183 8.67 10.91 6.18
N LEU A 184 9.72 11.47 5.59
CA LEU A 184 9.71 12.84 5.06
C LEU A 184 8.72 12.96 3.89
N LEU A 185 8.73 12.00 2.97
CA LEU A 185 7.75 11.95 1.88
C LEU A 185 6.31 11.80 2.41
N GLY A 186 6.11 10.92 3.40
CA GLY A 186 4.82 10.76 4.06
C GLY A 186 4.34 12.03 4.75
N PHE A 187 5.26 12.77 5.38
CA PHE A 187 5.00 14.06 6.01
C PHE A 187 4.61 15.13 4.99
N MET A 188 5.34 15.24 3.88
CA MET A 188 5.05 16.17 2.79
C MET A 188 3.72 15.85 2.08
N ARG A 189 3.36 14.56 1.92
CA ARG A 189 2.06 14.15 1.35
C ARG A 189 0.87 14.54 2.22
N ARG A 190 1.05 14.51 3.55
CA ARG A 190 0.02 14.87 4.52
C ARG A 190 0.09 16.34 4.93
N TRP A 191 0.83 17.16 4.18
CA TRP A 191 0.96 18.58 4.45
C TRP A 191 -0.41 19.26 4.35
N ARG A 192 -0.87 19.85 5.46
CA ARG A 192 -2.17 20.54 5.51
C ARG A 192 -2.00 21.98 5.02
N THR A 193 -2.76 22.37 4.01
CA THR A 193 -2.71 23.69 3.35
C THR A 193 -3.62 24.76 3.99
N ALA A 194 -4.12 24.54 5.21
CA ALA A 194 -4.86 25.57 5.95
C ALA A 194 -4.01 26.11 7.12
N PRO A 195 -3.98 27.44 7.37
CA PRO A 195 -3.38 28.01 8.57
C PRO A 195 -4.30 27.69 9.76
N GLY A 196 -4.14 26.49 10.30
CA GLY A 196 -4.77 26.06 11.55
C GLY A 196 -3.68 25.83 12.58
N THR A 197 -3.36 26.89 13.30
CA THR A 197 -2.58 26.89 14.55
C THR A 197 -1.13 26.44 14.38
N ALA A 198 -0.27 27.40 14.03
CA ALA A 198 1.08 27.41 14.59
C ALA A 198 0.94 27.14 16.09
N ALA A 199 1.76 26.25 16.64
CA ALA A 199 1.83 26.03 18.08
C ALA A 199 1.92 27.40 18.76
N GLN A 200 0.81 27.82 19.36
CA GLN A 200 0.78 28.96 20.24
C GLN A 200 1.79 28.63 21.34
N PRO A 201 2.70 29.53 21.72
CA PRO A 201 3.52 29.34 22.89
C PRO A 201 2.57 29.06 24.03
N LYS A 202 2.76 27.90 24.68
CA LYS A 202 2.12 27.40 25.91
C LYS A 202 1.37 28.49 26.69
N GLU A 203 0.17 28.85 26.25
CA GLU A 203 -0.75 29.66 27.03
C GLU A 203 -1.47 28.73 27.99
N ALA A 204 -1.58 29.21 29.22
CA ALA A 204 -2.02 28.48 30.39
C ALA A 204 -3.31 27.67 30.14
N PRO A 205 -3.48 26.51 30.83
CA PRO A 205 -4.59 25.62 30.59
C PRO A 205 -5.91 26.34 30.89
N THR A 206 -6.64 26.70 29.84
CA THR A 206 -8.04 27.10 29.97
C THR A 206 -8.90 25.83 30.02
N PRO A 207 -9.96 25.79 30.84
CA PRO A 207 -10.57 24.53 31.27
C PRO A 207 -11.14 23.74 30.11
N GLN A 208 -10.96 22.42 30.17
CA GLN A 208 -11.56 21.44 29.27
C GLN A 208 -13.04 21.77 29.07
N ARG A 209 -13.39 22.16 27.84
CA ARG A 209 -14.78 22.18 27.39
C ARG A 209 -15.27 20.74 27.52
N THR A 210 -16.15 20.49 28.48
CA THR A 210 -16.78 19.19 28.67
C THR A 210 -17.32 18.71 27.32
N PRO A 211 -16.87 17.56 26.78
CA PRO A 211 -17.44 17.04 25.53
C PRO A 211 -18.95 16.95 25.69
N ASP A 212 -19.68 17.43 24.67
CA ASP A 212 -21.14 17.43 24.63
C ASP A 212 -21.63 16.03 25.04
N PRO A 213 -22.56 15.90 25.99
CA PRO A 213 -23.10 14.60 26.42
C PRO A 213 -23.46 13.68 25.24
N LYS A 214 -23.96 14.25 24.13
CA LYS A 214 -24.30 13.49 22.91
C LYS A 214 -23.08 12.92 22.20
N GLU A 215 -21.96 13.63 22.17
CA GLU A 215 -20.72 13.15 21.56
C GLU A 215 -20.12 12.01 22.38
N ARG A 216 -20.19 12.09 23.72
CA ARG A 216 -19.73 11.01 24.60
C ARG A 216 -20.56 9.75 24.39
N GLU A 217 -21.88 9.89 24.37
CA GLU A 217 -22.80 8.76 24.15
C GLU A 217 -22.51 8.06 22.80
N LEU A 218 -22.29 8.83 21.73
CA LEU A 218 -21.94 8.29 20.43
C LEU A 218 -20.60 7.54 20.44
N HIS A 219 -19.59 8.10 21.12
CA HIS A 219 -18.28 7.47 21.25
C HIS A 219 -18.35 6.15 22.05
N ASP A 220 -19.13 6.12 23.12
CA ASP A 220 -19.31 4.91 23.93
C ASP A 220 -20.03 3.80 23.14
N GLN A 221 -21.02 4.17 22.32
CA GLN A 221 -21.69 3.25 21.41
C GLN A 221 -20.71 2.68 20.39
N ILE A 222 -19.93 3.51 19.71
CA ILE A 222 -18.94 3.04 18.70
C ILE A 222 -17.89 2.12 19.33
N LYS A 223 -17.47 2.38 20.57
CA LYS A 223 -16.46 1.58 21.28
C LYS A 223 -16.94 0.15 21.60
N ALA A 224 -18.26 -0.06 21.67
CA ALA A 224 -18.82 -1.36 22.01
C ALA A 224 -18.61 -2.41 20.89
N ALA A 225 -18.57 -1.99 19.62
CA ALA A 225 -18.37 -2.87 18.46
C ALA A 225 -17.02 -2.60 17.77
N PRO A 226 -16.11 -3.60 17.65
CA PRO A 226 -14.86 -3.45 16.92
C PRO A 226 -15.08 -3.08 15.44
N SER A 227 -14.50 -1.97 14.99
CA SER A 227 -14.65 -1.53 13.59
C SER A 227 -14.09 -2.51 12.56
N SER A 228 -13.18 -3.41 12.97
CA SER A 228 -12.64 -4.48 12.14
C SER A 228 -13.69 -5.53 11.73
N ASN A 229 -14.72 -5.74 12.56
CA ASN A 229 -15.74 -6.78 12.38
C ASN A 229 -17.07 -6.21 11.85
N ARG A 230 -17.06 -4.96 11.34
CA ARG A 230 -18.27 -4.24 10.93
C ARG A 230 -19.14 -4.99 9.92
N GLN A 231 -18.55 -5.75 8.98
CA GLN A 231 -19.32 -6.53 8.01
C GLN A 231 -20.03 -7.71 8.67
N PHE A 232 -19.42 -8.33 9.68
CA PHE A 232 -20.02 -9.41 10.43
C PHE A 232 -21.18 -8.90 11.29
N HIS A 233 -20.99 -7.79 12.03
CA HIS A 233 -22.06 -7.17 12.81
C HIS A 233 -23.22 -6.70 11.93
N ALA A 234 -22.93 -6.12 10.77
CA ALA A 234 -23.96 -5.75 9.80
C ALA A 234 -24.73 -6.98 9.31
N SER A 235 -24.04 -8.06 8.95
CA SER A 235 -24.69 -9.29 8.46
C SER A 235 -25.52 -9.98 9.54
N ASP A 236 -25.00 -10.12 10.76
CA ASP A 236 -25.71 -10.74 11.89
C ASP A 236 -26.95 -9.93 12.28
N LEU A 237 -26.80 -8.60 12.38
CA LEU A 237 -27.92 -7.73 12.69
C LEU A 237 -28.96 -7.72 11.57
N CYS A 238 -28.55 -7.57 10.31
CA CYS A 238 -29.47 -7.66 9.16
C CYS A 238 -30.19 -9.01 9.08
N SER A 239 -29.55 -10.11 9.48
CA SER A 239 -30.21 -11.42 9.55
C SER A 239 -31.30 -11.49 10.63
N LYS A 240 -31.17 -10.71 11.72
CA LYS A 240 -32.11 -10.72 12.86
C LYS A 240 -33.28 -9.76 12.67
N ILE A 241 -33.01 -8.56 12.15
CA ILE A 241 -34.04 -7.49 12.04
C ILE A 241 -34.45 -7.18 10.60
N GLY A 242 -33.74 -7.73 9.61
CA GLY A 242 -33.96 -7.42 8.20
C GLY A 242 -33.31 -6.11 7.76
N MET A 243 -33.04 -5.99 6.46
CA MET A 243 -32.32 -4.83 5.88
C MET A 243 -33.09 -3.51 6.06
N ALA A 244 -34.42 -3.52 5.93
CA ALA A 244 -35.23 -2.32 6.05
C ALA A 244 -35.19 -1.72 7.47
N ALA A 245 -35.28 -2.58 8.50
CA ALA A 245 -35.20 -2.15 9.90
C ALA A 245 -33.78 -1.70 10.26
N TYR A 246 -32.75 -2.36 9.71
CA TYR A 246 -31.36 -1.94 9.86
C TYR A 246 -31.13 -0.52 9.29
N GLU A 247 -31.59 -0.26 8.07
CA GLU A 247 -31.47 1.07 7.45
C GLU A 247 -32.24 2.15 8.24
N ALA A 248 -33.42 1.82 8.76
CA ALA A 248 -34.17 2.73 9.63
C ALA A 248 -33.38 3.11 10.89
N ARG A 249 -32.73 2.14 11.57
CA ARG A 249 -31.87 2.40 12.74
C ARG A 249 -30.68 3.28 12.38
N VAL A 250 -30.05 3.09 11.22
CA VAL A 250 -28.94 3.93 10.75
C VAL A 250 -29.40 5.37 10.52
N LEU A 251 -30.54 5.57 9.85
CA LEU A 251 -31.10 6.90 9.61
C LEU A 251 -31.50 7.61 10.91
N GLU A 252 -32.03 6.87 11.89
CA GLU A 252 -32.36 7.41 13.21
C GLU A 252 -31.12 7.93 13.94
N VAL A 253 -30.02 7.19 13.91
CA VAL A 253 -28.74 7.62 14.53
C VAL A 253 -28.15 8.83 13.81
N ILE A 254 -28.25 8.90 12.47
CA ILE A 254 -27.86 10.10 11.71
C ILE A 254 -28.68 11.31 12.18
N ARG A 255 -30.00 11.16 12.33
CA ARG A 255 -30.89 12.23 12.80
C ARG A 255 -30.59 12.64 14.25
N GLN A 256 -30.29 11.68 15.12
CA GLN A 256 -30.06 11.91 16.55
C GLN A 256 -28.74 12.64 16.83
N PHE A 257 -27.67 12.28 16.11
CA PHE A 257 -26.31 12.78 16.38
C PHE A 257 -25.74 13.69 15.28
N GLY A 258 -26.44 13.88 14.16
CA GLY A 258 -25.95 14.68 13.04
C GLY A 258 -24.65 14.13 12.43
N CYS A 259 -24.40 12.83 12.59
CA CYS A 259 -23.14 12.21 12.22
C CYS A 259 -23.17 11.60 10.80
N GLN A 260 -22.00 11.37 10.24
CA GLN A 260 -21.86 10.73 8.93
C GLN A 260 -22.38 9.28 8.98
N ARG A 261 -22.91 8.78 7.86
CA ARG A 261 -23.52 7.44 7.76
C ARG A 261 -22.61 6.32 8.27
N PHE A 262 -21.31 6.41 8.02
CA PHE A 262 -20.35 5.41 8.52
C PHE A 262 -20.28 5.38 10.05
N THR A 263 -20.23 6.56 10.68
CA THR A 263 -20.26 6.70 12.14
C THR A 263 -21.56 6.16 12.72
N ALA A 264 -22.69 6.46 12.06
CA ALA A 264 -24.00 5.96 12.46
C ALA A 264 -24.08 4.43 12.40
N MET A 265 -23.55 3.80 11.34
CA MET A 265 -23.49 2.33 11.25
C MET A 265 -22.72 1.70 12.40
N LEU A 266 -21.55 2.25 12.75
CA LEU A 266 -20.75 1.73 13.87
C LEU A 266 -21.47 1.89 15.21
N ALA A 267 -22.17 3.01 15.41
CA ALA A 267 -22.99 3.22 16.61
C ALA A 267 -24.20 2.26 16.67
N VAL A 268 -24.84 1.95 15.54
CA VAL A 268 -25.91 0.94 15.46
C VAL A 268 -25.38 -0.45 15.84
N HIS A 269 -24.22 -0.85 15.32
CA HIS A 269 -23.59 -2.13 15.69
C HIS A 269 -23.26 -2.16 17.17
N GLY A 270 -22.68 -1.08 17.69
CA GLY A 270 -22.37 -0.92 19.10
C GLY A 270 -23.59 -0.99 20.01
N ARG A 271 -24.69 -0.31 19.65
CA ARG A 271 -25.99 -0.40 20.34
C ARG A 271 -26.51 -1.83 20.36
N ALA A 272 -26.43 -2.54 19.23
CA ALA A 272 -26.87 -3.93 19.14
C ALA A 272 -26.00 -4.87 19.99
N VAL A 273 -24.70 -4.65 20.08
CA VAL A 273 -23.81 -5.39 21.00
C VAL A 273 -24.15 -5.09 22.46
N LEU A 274 -24.34 -3.82 22.83
CA LEU A 274 -24.71 -3.41 24.19
C LEU A 274 -26.07 -3.95 24.61
N ALA A 275 -27.02 -4.05 23.67
CA ALA A 275 -28.34 -4.63 23.88
C ALA A 275 -28.33 -6.18 23.88
N GLY A 276 -27.19 -6.82 23.60
CA GLY A 276 -27.09 -8.27 23.50
C GLY A 276 -27.78 -8.87 22.27
N GLU A 277 -28.17 -8.05 21.28
CA GLU A 277 -28.79 -8.52 20.04
C GLU A 277 -27.78 -9.29 19.17
N ILE A 278 -26.50 -8.91 19.20
CA ILE A 278 -25.41 -9.51 18.43
C ILE A 278 -24.15 -9.67 19.29
N ALA A 279 -23.27 -10.61 18.91
CA ALA A 279 -22.02 -10.84 19.64
C ALA A 279 -21.01 -9.69 19.42
N ARG A 280 -20.14 -9.48 20.40
CA ARG A 280 -19.06 -8.48 20.38
C ARG A 280 -17.91 -8.87 19.45
#